data_AF-A0AA47N4X5-F1
#
_entry.id   AF-A0AA47N4X5-F1
#
_cell.length_a   1.000
_cell.length_b   1.000
_cell.length_c   1.000
_cell.angle_alpha   90.00
_cell.angle_beta   90.00
_cell.angle_gamma   90.00
#
_symmetry.space_group_name_H-M   'P 1'
#
loop_
_entity.id
_entity.type
_entity.pdbx_description
1 polymer ?
#
loop_
_entity_poly.entity_id
_entity_poly.type
_entity_poly.pdbx_seq_one_letter_code
_entity_poly.pdbx_strand_id
1 'polypeptide(L)'
;MAAYTAKMCLSLGRLINGPGLGLCVSASRATHVTATSMSNFSGNKGMQDRGGRGGLIKRPRREPGESRTEKMVPEQDWTAVYPSAAPFRPGSVPLPVRMGYPVKGGVPPEKTGNLELVKIPNFLHLTPAAIKKHCEALKPFCTEWPSGLDSDADLDKHFPIRLESTDYVSAGPSVRNLAARVVHLRVKLSSLNLDDHARKKMLKLVGDRYCKDTDIVTITTDSCPLRQQNSDYAMYLLTVLYHEAWKTEAWESEITRADHFEYIWEDSNSQQNILDTLGRMSASGPGEVEAAPPREELLGRADVQEYRDSVTRLKNEGESESATLRYGEAVKKLLSL
;
A
#
# COMPACT_ATOMS: atom_id res chain seq x y z
N MET A 1 32.55 13.24 20.00
CA MET A 1 33.49 12.11 20.03
C MET A 1 32.74 10.85 19.63
N ALA A 2 33.09 10.03 18.65
CA ALA A 2 33.84 10.12 17.41
C ALA A 2 33.52 8.78 16.71
N ALA A 3 33.34 8.82 15.38
CA ALA A 3 33.18 7.63 14.56
C ALA A 3 34.49 6.81 14.47
N TYR A 4 34.36 5.51 14.22
CA TYR A 4 35.36 4.67 13.54
C TYR A 4 34.56 3.63 12.74
N THR A 5 34.29 3.77 11.45
CA THR A 5 35.16 3.55 10.27
C THR A 5 35.96 2.24 10.31
N ALA A 6 35.57 1.28 9.47
CA ALA A 6 36.48 0.32 8.89
C ALA A 6 36.24 0.28 7.37
N LYS A 7 37.34 0.53 6.64
CA LYS A 7 37.47 0.59 5.19
C LYS A 7 37.47 -0.83 4.61
N MET A 8 36.91 -1.01 3.42
CA MET A 8 37.48 -1.99 2.48
C MET A 8 37.54 -1.40 1.06
N CYS A 9 38.74 -1.48 0.51
CA CYS A 9 39.14 -0.98 -0.80
C CYS A 9 38.46 -1.75 -1.94
N LEU A 10 38.06 -0.99 -2.96
CA LEU A 10 37.74 -1.47 -4.29
C LEU A 10 39.02 -1.97 -4.98
N SER A 11 39.03 -3.23 -5.40
CA SER A 11 39.96 -3.76 -6.38
C SER A 11 39.32 -3.74 -7.77
N LEU A 12 40.04 -3.16 -8.72
CA LEU A 12 39.74 -3.13 -10.15
C LEU A 12 39.54 -4.53 -10.74
N GLY A 13 38.44 -4.71 -11.47
CA GLY A 13 38.22 -5.82 -12.41
C GLY A 13 37.90 -5.24 -13.79
N ARG A 14 38.72 -5.60 -14.78
CA ARG A 14 38.74 -5.11 -16.16
C ARG A 14 38.13 -6.17 -17.10
N LEU A 15 37.68 -5.71 -18.28
CA LEU A 15 37.29 -6.46 -19.51
C LEU A 15 35.81 -6.91 -19.51
N ILE A 16 35.01 -6.74 -20.58
CA ILE A 16 35.26 -7.15 -21.98
C ILE A 16 34.49 -6.23 -22.97
N ASN A 17 35.12 -5.93 -24.11
CA ASN A 17 34.58 -5.28 -25.31
C ASN A 17 33.80 -6.27 -26.20
N GLY A 18 32.75 -5.80 -26.87
CA GLY A 18 32.09 -6.47 -28.01
C GLY A 18 31.21 -5.50 -28.81
N PRO A 19 31.40 -5.33 -30.15
CA PRO A 19 30.75 -4.29 -30.95
C PRO A 19 29.52 -4.81 -31.71
N GLY A 20 28.55 -3.94 -32.04
CA GLY A 20 27.53 -4.29 -33.04
C GLY A 20 26.26 -3.45 -33.06
N LEU A 21 26.17 -2.59 -34.08
CA LEU A 21 24.97 -2.11 -34.79
C LEU A 21 23.79 -1.49 -34.00
N GLY A 22 23.76 -0.16 -34.04
CA GLY A 22 22.78 0.59 -34.84
C GLY A 22 21.29 0.32 -34.64
N LEU A 23 20.65 1.10 -33.77
CA LEU A 23 19.30 1.62 -34.01
C LEU A 23 19.25 3.10 -33.62
N CYS A 24 18.97 3.93 -34.61
CA CYS A 24 18.73 5.36 -34.47
C CYS A 24 17.35 5.54 -33.83
N VAL A 25 17.31 5.76 -32.52
CA VAL A 25 16.12 6.24 -31.83
C VAL A 25 16.44 7.67 -31.37
N SER A 26 15.62 8.61 -31.85
CA SER A 26 15.67 10.02 -31.49
C SER A 26 15.58 10.18 -29.98
N ALA A 27 16.73 10.29 -29.33
CA ALA A 27 16.83 10.70 -27.95
C ALA A 27 16.58 12.21 -27.92
N SER A 28 15.42 12.63 -27.43
CA SER A 28 15.17 14.00 -26.99
C SER A 28 16.14 14.32 -25.85
N ARG A 29 17.35 14.72 -26.22
CA ARG A 29 18.43 15.11 -25.32
C ARG A 29 18.07 16.48 -24.77
N ALA A 30 17.44 16.52 -23.60
CA ALA A 30 17.33 17.74 -22.82
C ALA A 30 18.73 18.12 -22.33
N THR A 31 19.41 18.97 -23.09
CA THR A 31 20.64 19.64 -22.68
C THR A 31 20.31 20.70 -21.64
N HIS A 32 20.60 20.42 -20.37
CA HIS A 32 20.70 21.48 -19.37
C HIS A 32 21.95 22.31 -19.65
N VAL A 33 21.77 23.43 -20.36
CA VAL A 33 22.77 24.48 -20.43
C VAL A 33 22.84 25.13 -19.05
N THR A 34 23.87 24.76 -18.29
CA THR A 34 24.28 25.52 -17.12
C THR A 34 25.38 26.47 -17.58
N ALA A 35 25.28 27.74 -17.15
CA ALA A 35 26.17 28.86 -17.44
C ALA A 35 25.82 29.71 -18.68
N THR A 36 24.78 30.53 -18.56
CA THR A 36 24.80 31.87 -19.18
C THR A 36 25.80 32.73 -18.42
N SER A 37 27.07 32.69 -18.86
CA SER A 37 28.03 33.75 -18.57
C SER A 37 27.49 35.04 -19.20
N MET A 38 27.12 36.03 -18.37
CA MET A 38 26.83 37.38 -18.87
C MET A 38 28.11 37.97 -19.47
N SER A 39 28.20 37.96 -20.79
CA SER A 39 29.20 38.72 -21.53
C SER A 39 28.86 40.21 -21.43
N ASN A 40 29.47 40.89 -20.47
CA ASN A 40 29.55 42.34 -20.50
C ASN A 40 30.48 42.74 -21.66
N PHE A 41 29.91 43.05 -22.82
CA PHE A 41 30.61 43.78 -23.87
C PHE A 41 30.88 45.21 -23.38
N SER A 42 32.02 45.42 -22.73
CA SER A 42 32.60 46.75 -22.56
C SER A 42 33.22 47.16 -23.89
N GLY A 43 32.58 48.11 -24.59
CA GLY A 43 33.17 48.76 -25.75
C GLY A 43 34.54 49.37 -25.41
N ASN A 44 35.54 49.02 -26.21
CA ASN A 44 36.86 49.63 -26.19
C ASN A 44 36.73 51.15 -26.36
N LYS A 45 36.95 51.91 -25.30
CA LYS A 45 37.35 53.31 -25.38
C LYS A 45 38.84 53.40 -25.09
N GLY A 46 39.51 54.16 -25.93
CA GLY A 46 40.96 54.18 -26.11
C GLY A 46 41.79 54.37 -24.85
N MET A 47 43.00 53.86 -24.95
CA MET A 47 44.11 53.99 -24.02
C MET A 47 44.31 55.46 -23.62
N GLN A 48 44.07 55.78 -22.35
CA GLN A 48 44.50 57.05 -21.77
C GLN A 48 45.86 56.87 -21.09
N ASP A 49 46.71 57.85 -21.37
CA ASP A 49 48.11 57.98 -21.02
C ASP A 49 48.36 57.74 -19.53
N ARG A 50 49.39 56.94 -19.22
CA ARG A 50 49.83 56.69 -17.85
C ARG A 50 50.67 57.87 -17.36
N GLY A 51 50.01 58.90 -16.86
CA GLY A 51 50.65 60.02 -16.18
C GLY A 51 49.78 60.58 -15.05
N GLY A 52 50.19 60.34 -13.80
CA GLY A 52 49.68 61.06 -12.62
C GLY A 52 49.02 60.17 -11.56
N ARG A 53 49.63 60.13 -10.36
CA ARG A 53 49.00 59.61 -9.14
C ARG A 53 47.84 60.53 -8.73
N GLY A 54 46.65 60.27 -9.28
CA GLY A 54 45.38 60.85 -8.84
C GLY A 54 44.75 59.98 -7.74
N GLY A 55 44.28 60.61 -6.65
CA GLY A 55 43.71 59.93 -5.48
C GLY A 55 42.56 58.99 -5.83
N LEU A 56 42.42 57.92 -5.03
CA LEU A 56 41.33 56.94 -5.13
C LEU A 56 39.96 57.65 -5.05
N ILE A 57 39.33 57.90 -6.20
CA ILE A 57 37.92 58.32 -6.26
C ILE A 57 37.10 57.15 -5.72
N LYS A 58 36.74 57.21 -4.44
CA LYS A 58 35.76 56.29 -3.84
C LYS A 58 34.46 56.48 -4.61
N ARG A 59 34.03 55.45 -5.36
CA ARG A 59 32.68 55.43 -5.95
C ARG A 59 31.67 55.69 -4.83
N PRO A 60 30.66 56.55 -5.04
CA PRO A 60 29.67 56.83 -4.01
C PRO A 60 28.99 55.52 -3.59
N ARG A 61 28.76 55.37 -2.28
CA ARG A 61 28.07 54.21 -1.72
C ARG A 61 26.67 54.16 -2.32
N ARG A 62 26.28 52.99 -2.82
CA ARG A 62 24.92 52.78 -3.33
C ARG A 62 23.96 52.72 -2.14
N GLU A 63 23.01 53.64 -2.11
CA GLU A 63 21.93 53.61 -1.13
C GLU A 63 20.91 52.51 -1.47
N PRO A 64 20.33 51.84 -0.46
CA PRO A 64 19.25 50.89 -0.69
C PRO A 64 18.01 51.61 -1.23
N GLY A 65 17.33 50.99 -2.18
CA GLY A 65 16.04 51.50 -2.66
C GLY A 65 14.93 51.31 -1.63
N GLU A 66 13.85 52.08 -1.78
CA GLU A 66 12.62 51.95 -1.00
C GLU A 66 12.02 50.53 -1.08
N SER A 67 11.31 50.14 -0.04
CA SER A 67 10.63 48.85 0.00
C SER A 67 9.47 48.80 -1.00
N ARG A 68 9.23 47.65 -1.64
CA ARG A 68 8.06 47.49 -2.53
C ARG A 68 6.75 47.66 -1.76
N THR A 69 6.75 47.37 -0.46
CA THR A 69 5.58 47.46 0.41
C THR A 69 4.96 48.85 0.49
N GLU A 70 5.75 49.92 0.37
CA GLU A 70 5.25 51.30 0.37
C GLU A 70 4.42 51.63 -0.88
N LYS A 71 4.62 50.89 -1.97
CA LYS A 71 3.94 51.10 -3.27
C LYS A 71 2.75 50.17 -3.47
N MET A 72 2.44 49.33 -2.49
CA MET A 72 1.38 48.32 -2.57
C MET A 72 0.01 48.92 -2.21
N VAL A 73 -0.99 48.62 -3.04
CA VAL A 73 -2.38 48.99 -2.77
C VAL A 73 -3.03 47.92 -1.88
N PRO A 74 -3.87 48.28 -0.89
CA PRO A 74 -4.52 47.30 -0.01
C PRO A 74 -5.37 46.25 -0.73
N GLU A 75 -6.01 46.61 -1.84
CA GLU A 75 -6.94 45.76 -2.62
C GLU A 75 -6.25 44.96 -3.75
N GLN A 76 -4.91 44.96 -3.81
CA GLN A 76 -4.18 44.28 -4.89
C GLN A 76 -4.33 42.76 -4.84
N ASP A 77 -4.16 42.10 -6.00
CA ASP A 77 -4.13 40.63 -6.08
C ASP A 77 -2.83 40.08 -5.44
N TRP A 78 -2.98 39.48 -4.27
CA TRP A 78 -1.88 38.84 -3.55
C TRP A 78 -1.26 37.67 -4.33
N THR A 79 -2.02 36.98 -5.18
CA THR A 79 -1.52 35.83 -5.95
C THR A 79 -0.45 36.23 -6.95
N ALA A 80 -0.49 37.48 -7.44
CA ALA A 80 0.55 38.04 -8.30
C ALA A 80 1.82 38.45 -7.52
N VAL A 81 1.67 38.82 -6.25
CA VAL A 81 2.80 39.21 -5.38
C VAL A 81 3.61 38.00 -4.96
N TYR A 82 2.94 36.89 -4.63
CA TYR A 82 3.57 35.68 -4.11
C TYR A 82 3.02 34.43 -4.83
N PRO A 83 3.43 34.19 -6.08
CA PRO A 83 2.83 33.15 -6.93
C PRO A 83 3.26 31.72 -6.57
N SER A 84 4.45 31.54 -6.00
CA SER A 84 5.05 30.22 -5.73
C SER A 84 5.81 30.19 -4.40
N ALA A 85 6.22 29.00 -3.99
CA ALA A 85 7.02 28.80 -2.79
C ALA A 85 8.32 29.60 -2.88
N ALA A 86 8.50 30.52 -1.93
CA ALA A 86 9.66 31.39 -1.86
C ALA A 86 10.04 31.64 -0.38
N PRO A 87 11.30 32.03 -0.11
CA PRO A 87 11.70 32.46 1.22
C PRO A 87 10.99 33.76 1.60
N PHE A 88 10.81 33.99 2.89
CA PHE A 88 10.19 35.21 3.39
C PHE A 88 10.98 36.46 2.94
N ARG A 89 10.33 37.34 2.16
CA ARG A 89 10.93 38.58 1.64
C ARG A 89 10.35 39.79 2.38
N PRO A 90 11.06 40.40 3.34
CA PRO A 90 10.49 41.46 4.17
C PRO A 90 10.04 42.69 3.38
N GLY A 91 10.72 42.99 2.26
CA GLY A 91 10.38 44.12 1.39
C GLY A 91 9.22 43.86 0.42
N SER A 92 8.66 42.65 0.37
CA SER A 92 7.50 42.30 -0.49
C SER A 92 6.24 41.98 0.31
N VAL A 93 6.37 41.67 1.60
CA VAL A 93 5.24 41.31 2.46
C VAL A 93 4.76 42.55 3.22
N PRO A 94 3.57 43.11 2.94
CA PRO A 94 3.06 44.36 3.52
C PRO A 94 2.48 44.18 4.93
N LEU A 95 2.96 43.19 5.68
CA LEU A 95 2.51 42.91 7.04
C LEU A 95 3.60 43.29 8.05
N PRO A 96 3.28 43.93 9.18
CA PRO A 96 4.23 44.26 10.24
C PRO A 96 4.47 43.06 11.18
N VAL A 97 4.87 41.92 10.61
CA VAL A 97 5.16 40.70 11.37
C VAL A 97 6.45 40.88 12.21
N ARG A 98 6.40 40.42 13.45
CA ARG A 98 7.54 40.36 14.37
C ARG A 98 7.69 38.94 14.90
N MET A 99 8.91 38.46 15.10
CA MET A 99 9.17 37.11 15.59
C MET A 99 10.52 37.03 16.30
N GLY A 100 10.58 36.24 17.38
CA GLY A 100 11.77 36.04 18.20
C GLY A 100 11.48 36.30 19.68
N TYR A 101 12.28 35.72 20.56
CA TYR A 101 12.10 35.92 22.00
C TYR A 101 12.42 37.37 22.39
N PRO A 102 11.50 38.10 23.05
CA PRO A 102 11.77 39.47 23.46
C PRO A 102 12.77 39.51 24.61
N VAL A 103 13.62 40.54 24.63
CA VAL A 103 14.41 40.86 25.83
C VAL A 103 13.48 41.31 26.97
N LYS A 104 13.93 41.21 28.22
CA LYS A 104 13.12 41.65 29.38
C LYS A 104 12.70 43.11 29.20
N GLY A 105 11.38 43.36 29.17
CA GLY A 105 10.81 44.69 28.93
C GLY A 105 10.83 45.16 27.47
N GLY A 106 11.19 44.30 26.51
CA GLY A 106 11.29 44.63 25.09
C GLY A 106 10.20 44.02 24.21
N VAL A 107 10.24 44.37 22.91
CA VAL A 107 9.37 43.81 21.88
C VAL A 107 10.11 42.79 21.01
N PRO A 108 9.41 41.82 20.39
CA PRO A 108 10.04 40.91 19.43
C PRO A 108 10.68 41.65 18.24
N PRO A 109 11.79 41.12 17.70
CA PRO A 109 12.47 41.68 16.53
C PRO A 109 11.54 41.85 15.32
N GLU A 110 11.80 42.90 14.54
CA GLU A 110 11.07 43.22 13.30
C GLU A 110 11.31 42.20 12.20
N LYS A 111 10.62 42.35 11.06
CA LYS A 111 10.78 41.46 9.90
C LYS A 111 12.07 41.67 9.12
N THR A 112 12.67 42.85 9.20
CA THR A 112 13.87 43.24 8.45
C THR A 112 15.11 42.57 9.05
N GLY A 113 15.79 41.73 8.28
CA GLY A 113 16.99 41.01 8.75
C GLY A 113 16.71 39.87 9.74
N ASN A 114 15.45 39.47 9.93
CA ASN A 114 15.08 38.44 10.90
C ASN A 114 15.20 37.03 10.32
N LEU A 115 16.18 36.27 10.81
CA LEU A 115 16.47 34.92 10.35
C LEU A 115 15.40 33.90 10.76
N GLU A 116 14.70 34.12 11.88
CA GLU A 116 13.64 33.20 12.31
C GLU A 116 12.48 33.16 11.32
N LEU A 117 12.14 34.30 10.71
CA LEU A 117 11.12 34.37 9.66
C LEU A 117 11.56 33.71 8.35
N VAL A 118 12.86 33.64 8.07
CA VAL A 118 13.39 32.98 6.87
C VAL A 118 13.36 31.46 7.00
N LYS A 119 13.55 30.93 8.22
CA LYS A 119 13.53 29.48 8.49
C LYS A 119 12.14 28.86 8.33
N ILE A 120 11.07 29.64 8.53
CA ILE A 120 9.70 29.12 8.44
C ILE A 120 9.35 28.79 6.98
N PRO A 121 8.88 27.56 6.69
CA PRO A 121 8.22 27.26 5.42
C PRO A 121 6.87 27.99 5.40
N ASN A 122 6.85 29.18 4.80
CA ASN A 122 5.66 30.03 4.77
C ASN A 122 4.64 29.54 3.72
N PHE A 123 3.37 29.84 3.97
CA PHE A 123 2.24 29.48 3.11
C PHE A 123 1.67 30.70 2.37
N LEU A 124 2.48 31.75 2.17
CA LEU A 124 2.01 33.01 1.57
C LEU A 124 1.55 32.83 0.11
N HIS A 125 2.01 31.80 -0.59
CA HIS A 125 1.57 31.45 -1.95
C HIS A 125 0.32 30.55 -1.98
N LEU A 126 -0.08 29.98 -0.83
CA LEU A 126 -1.21 29.07 -0.69
C LEU A 126 -2.34 29.71 0.13
N THR A 127 -2.66 30.97 -0.18
CA THR A 127 -3.83 31.63 0.43
C THR A 127 -5.14 31.03 -0.10
N PRO A 128 -6.26 31.13 0.64
CA PRO A 128 -7.55 30.60 0.16
C PRO A 128 -7.98 31.15 -1.21
N ALA A 129 -7.66 32.42 -1.51
CA ALA A 129 -7.92 33.03 -2.82
C ALA A 129 -7.06 32.39 -3.94
N ALA A 130 -5.78 32.12 -3.65
CA ALA A 130 -4.90 31.40 -4.59
C ALA A 130 -5.41 29.98 -4.85
N ILE A 131 -5.78 29.25 -3.80
CA ILE A 131 -6.27 27.86 -3.90
C ILE A 131 -7.54 27.83 -4.77
N LYS A 132 -8.51 28.71 -4.55
CA LYS A 132 -9.73 28.77 -5.37
C LYS A 132 -9.40 29.00 -6.85
N LYS A 133 -8.52 29.96 -7.16
CA LYS A 133 -8.08 30.27 -8.53
C LYS A 133 -7.33 29.08 -9.17
N HIS A 134 -6.47 28.42 -8.42
CA HIS A 134 -5.73 27.24 -8.90
C HIS A 134 -6.67 26.05 -9.14
N CYS A 135 -7.56 25.74 -8.20
CA CYS A 135 -8.53 24.66 -8.36
C CYS A 135 -9.48 24.92 -9.54
N GLU A 136 -9.93 26.17 -9.75
CA GLU A 136 -10.76 26.51 -10.92
C GLU A 136 -10.03 26.23 -12.25
N ALA A 137 -8.74 26.55 -12.32
CA ALA A 137 -7.91 26.25 -13.49
C ALA A 137 -7.59 24.75 -13.64
N LEU A 138 -7.65 23.97 -12.56
CA LEU A 138 -7.39 22.53 -12.56
C LEU A 138 -8.64 21.67 -12.82
N LYS A 139 -9.86 22.21 -12.63
CA LYS A 139 -11.12 21.50 -12.90
C LYS A 139 -11.19 20.84 -14.28
N PRO A 140 -10.73 21.47 -15.39
CA PRO A 140 -10.77 20.84 -16.72
C PRO A 140 -9.93 19.57 -16.86
N PHE A 141 -8.99 19.33 -15.93
CA PHE A 141 -8.15 18.11 -15.92
C PHE A 141 -8.76 16.98 -15.08
N CYS A 142 -9.80 17.26 -14.30
CA CYS A 142 -10.50 16.27 -13.49
C CYS A 142 -11.60 15.59 -14.31
N THR A 143 -11.84 14.32 -14.02
CA THR A 143 -12.97 13.56 -14.55
C THR A 143 -13.98 13.31 -13.44
N GLU A 144 -15.27 13.31 -13.78
CA GLU A 144 -16.33 12.99 -12.82
C GLU A 144 -16.21 11.53 -12.35
N TRP A 145 -16.54 11.30 -11.08
CA TRP A 145 -16.63 9.95 -10.52
C TRP A 145 -17.89 9.24 -11.05
N PRO A 146 -17.84 7.96 -11.42
CA PRO A 146 -19.00 7.22 -11.91
C PRO A 146 -20.13 7.12 -10.86
N SER A 147 -21.33 7.56 -11.22
CA SER A 147 -22.53 7.68 -10.36
C SER A 147 -23.19 6.36 -9.92
N GLY A 148 -22.56 5.21 -10.20
CA GLY A 148 -23.02 3.88 -9.77
C GLY A 148 -22.09 3.21 -8.75
N LEU A 149 -21.02 3.89 -8.33
CA LEU A 149 -19.99 3.37 -7.41
C LEU A 149 -19.92 4.24 -6.16
N ASP A 150 -21.07 4.47 -5.53
CA ASP A 150 -21.18 5.30 -4.32
C ASP A 150 -20.87 4.49 -3.04
N SER A 151 -21.02 3.16 -3.10
CA SER A 151 -20.82 2.23 -1.99
C SER A 151 -19.66 1.27 -2.24
N ASP A 152 -18.93 0.94 -1.17
CA ASP A 152 -17.87 -0.08 -1.19
C ASP A 152 -18.39 -1.47 -1.62
N ALA A 153 -19.66 -1.77 -1.38
CA ALA A 153 -20.27 -3.03 -1.80
C ALA A 153 -20.44 -3.11 -3.32
N ASP A 154 -20.78 -2.00 -3.97
CA ASP A 154 -20.91 -1.93 -5.43
C ASP A 154 -19.54 -2.04 -6.09
N LEU A 155 -18.52 -1.42 -5.47
CA LEU A 155 -17.12 -1.57 -5.88
C LEU A 155 -16.67 -3.04 -5.82
N ASP A 156 -16.93 -3.74 -4.72
CA ASP A 156 -16.54 -5.15 -4.58
C ASP A 156 -17.27 -6.08 -5.56
N LYS A 157 -18.51 -5.75 -5.91
CA LYS A 157 -19.31 -6.53 -6.87
C LYS A 157 -18.80 -6.37 -8.30
N HIS A 158 -18.47 -5.15 -8.72
CA HIS A 158 -18.04 -4.86 -10.09
C HIS A 158 -16.53 -5.00 -10.28
N PHE A 159 -15.74 -4.74 -9.25
CA PHE A 159 -14.28 -4.71 -9.26
C PHE A 159 -13.71 -5.50 -8.05
N PRO A 160 -13.77 -6.85 -8.08
CA PRO A 160 -13.38 -7.69 -6.94
C PRO A 160 -11.86 -7.76 -6.69
N ILE A 161 -11.04 -7.34 -7.66
CA ILE A 161 -9.58 -7.35 -7.58
C ILE A 161 -9.09 -5.96 -7.21
N ARG A 162 -8.34 -5.85 -6.11
CA ARG A 162 -7.71 -4.61 -5.64
C ARG A 162 -6.21 -4.72 -5.78
N LEU A 163 -5.61 -3.76 -6.49
CA LEU A 163 -4.16 -3.64 -6.65
C LEU A 163 -3.66 -2.46 -5.83
N GLU A 164 -2.87 -2.74 -4.80
CA GLU A 164 -2.30 -1.72 -3.93
C GLU A 164 -0.83 -1.46 -4.30
N SER A 165 -0.48 -0.19 -4.43
CA SER A 165 0.90 0.25 -4.62
C SER A 165 1.15 1.54 -3.83
N THR A 166 2.41 1.77 -3.47
CA THR A 166 2.81 2.90 -2.61
C THR A 166 3.87 3.75 -3.30
N ASP A 167 3.58 5.04 -3.44
CA ASP A 167 4.52 6.03 -3.95
C ASP A 167 5.11 6.87 -2.80
N TYR A 168 6.42 7.10 -2.86
CA TYR A 168 7.15 7.81 -1.82
C TYR A 168 7.73 9.11 -2.37
N VAL A 169 7.43 10.23 -1.70
CA VAL A 169 7.97 11.54 -2.03
C VAL A 169 8.94 11.98 -0.94
N SER A 170 10.19 12.25 -1.31
CA SER A 170 11.25 12.64 -0.38
C SER A 170 12.06 13.81 -0.92
N ALA A 171 12.57 14.66 -0.03
CA ALA A 171 13.44 15.75 -0.40
C ALA A 171 14.85 15.21 -0.67
N GLY A 172 15.33 15.29 -1.92
CA GLY A 172 16.67 14.85 -2.29
C GLY A 172 16.88 14.82 -3.80
N PRO A 173 18.12 14.63 -4.26
CA PRO A 173 18.43 14.53 -5.69
C PRO A 173 17.94 13.21 -6.31
N SER A 174 17.81 12.14 -5.52
CA SER A 174 17.31 10.85 -5.98
C SER A 174 15.82 10.71 -5.68
N VAL A 175 15.05 10.37 -6.71
CA VAL A 175 13.61 10.02 -6.61
C VAL A 175 13.39 8.52 -6.43
N ARG A 176 14.47 7.70 -6.43
CA ARG A 176 14.36 6.25 -6.41
C ARG A 176 14.07 5.75 -5.00
N ASN A 177 13.03 4.94 -4.86
CA ASN A 177 12.74 4.18 -3.65
C ASN A 177 12.49 2.72 -4.01
N LEU A 178 13.24 1.81 -3.38
CA LEU A 178 13.15 0.37 -3.59
C LEU A 178 11.82 -0.22 -3.14
N ALA A 179 11.15 0.39 -2.15
CA ALA A 179 9.86 -0.06 -1.63
C ALA A 179 8.69 0.23 -2.61
N ALA A 180 8.86 1.17 -3.55
CA ALA A 180 7.81 1.52 -4.51
C ALA A 180 7.51 0.43 -5.56
N ARG A 181 8.39 -0.58 -5.67
CA ARG A 181 8.20 -1.71 -6.60
C ARG A 181 7.22 -2.75 -6.08
N VAL A 182 6.97 -2.79 -4.77
CA VAL A 182 6.15 -3.81 -4.12
C VAL A 182 4.68 -3.59 -4.51
N VAL A 183 4.02 -4.68 -4.89
CA VAL A 183 2.61 -4.69 -5.27
C VAL A 183 1.87 -5.71 -4.42
N HIS A 184 0.70 -5.33 -3.91
CA HIS A 184 -0.19 -6.25 -3.24
C HIS A 184 -1.47 -6.41 -4.08
N LEU A 185 -1.76 -7.63 -4.51
CA LEU A 185 -3.03 -7.99 -5.10
C LEU A 185 -3.91 -8.61 -4.03
N ARG A 186 -5.12 -8.07 -3.85
CA ARG A 186 -6.12 -8.57 -2.90
C ARG A 186 -7.39 -8.96 -3.66
N VAL A 187 -7.89 -10.16 -3.38
CA VAL A 187 -9.13 -10.67 -3.98
C VAL A 187 -9.89 -11.53 -2.98
N LYS A 188 -11.22 -11.40 -2.96
CA LYS A 188 -12.10 -12.26 -2.16
C LYS A 188 -12.30 -13.60 -2.88
N LEU A 189 -12.15 -14.73 -2.19
CA LEU A 189 -12.37 -16.04 -2.84
C LEU A 189 -13.81 -16.24 -3.29
N SER A 190 -14.77 -15.74 -2.51
CA SER A 190 -16.20 -15.71 -2.84
C SER A 190 -16.54 -15.00 -4.15
N SER A 191 -15.68 -14.11 -4.64
CA SER A 191 -15.89 -13.41 -5.92
C SER A 191 -15.40 -14.21 -7.13
N LEU A 192 -14.60 -15.24 -6.91
CA LEU A 192 -14.07 -16.10 -7.97
C LEU A 192 -15.05 -17.26 -8.23
N ASN A 193 -15.17 -17.66 -9.49
CA ASN A 193 -15.97 -18.81 -9.88
C ASN A 193 -15.21 -20.11 -9.56
N LEU A 194 -15.28 -20.55 -8.31
CA LEU A 194 -14.63 -21.78 -7.82
C LEU A 194 -15.69 -22.74 -7.31
N ASP A 195 -15.54 -24.02 -7.62
CA ASP A 195 -16.30 -25.09 -6.97
C ASP A 195 -15.68 -25.46 -5.61
N ASP A 196 -16.31 -26.37 -4.87
CA ASP A 196 -15.83 -26.77 -3.54
C ASP A 196 -14.44 -27.43 -3.60
N HIS A 197 -14.16 -28.18 -4.67
CA HIS A 197 -12.86 -28.80 -4.91
C HIS A 197 -11.78 -27.75 -5.14
N ALA A 198 -11.97 -26.87 -6.14
CA ALA A 198 -11.02 -25.83 -6.50
C ALA A 198 -10.83 -24.83 -5.36
N ARG A 199 -11.89 -24.49 -4.62
CA ARG A 199 -11.77 -23.62 -3.43
C ARG A 199 -10.88 -24.26 -2.37
N LYS A 200 -11.11 -25.53 -2.01
CA LYS A 200 -10.28 -26.25 -1.03
C LYS A 200 -8.84 -26.40 -1.53
N LYS A 201 -8.64 -26.78 -2.79
CA LYS A 201 -7.31 -26.89 -3.40
C LYS A 201 -6.57 -25.53 -3.42
N MET A 202 -7.25 -24.45 -3.80
CA MET A 202 -6.70 -23.10 -3.80
C MET A 202 -6.28 -22.66 -2.39
N LEU A 203 -7.07 -22.96 -1.36
CA LEU A 203 -6.71 -22.68 0.03
C LEU A 203 -5.41 -23.39 0.46
N LYS A 204 -5.21 -24.65 0.04
CA LYS A 204 -3.93 -25.36 0.31
C LYS A 204 -2.76 -24.75 -0.45
N LEU A 205 -2.95 -24.37 -1.71
CA LEU A 205 -1.90 -23.79 -2.55
C LEU A 205 -1.46 -22.40 -2.07
N VAL A 206 -2.41 -21.58 -1.62
CA VAL A 206 -2.17 -20.20 -1.18
C VAL A 206 -1.56 -20.16 0.23
N GLY A 207 -1.91 -21.09 1.10
CA GLY A 207 -1.36 -21.21 2.45
C GLY A 207 -1.57 -19.94 3.28
N ASP A 208 -0.49 -19.41 3.86
CA ASP A 208 -0.49 -18.27 4.80
C ASP A 208 -0.95 -16.94 4.18
N ARG A 209 -1.13 -16.89 2.86
CA ARG A 209 -1.58 -15.69 2.14
C ARG A 209 -3.10 -15.48 2.18
N TYR A 210 -3.85 -16.45 2.70
CA TYR A 210 -5.30 -16.36 2.87
C TYR A 210 -5.69 -16.05 4.32
N CYS A 211 -6.59 -15.08 4.49
CA CYS A 211 -7.21 -14.77 5.77
C CYS A 211 -8.62 -15.38 5.84
N LYS A 212 -8.85 -16.29 6.80
CA LYS A 212 -10.14 -16.96 7.02
C LYS A 212 -11.24 -16.00 7.45
N ASP A 213 -10.92 -14.99 8.25
CA ASP A 213 -11.91 -14.07 8.83
C ASP A 213 -12.49 -13.11 7.77
N THR A 214 -11.66 -12.68 6.82
CA THR A 214 -12.06 -11.71 5.79
C THR A 214 -12.33 -12.32 4.42
N ASP A 215 -12.05 -13.62 4.23
CA ASP A 215 -12.11 -14.34 2.95
C ASP A 215 -11.24 -13.74 1.84
N ILE A 216 -10.13 -13.09 2.20
CA ILE A 216 -9.24 -12.37 1.25
C ILE A 216 -7.93 -13.12 1.06
N VAL A 217 -7.56 -13.35 -0.20
CA VAL A 217 -6.22 -13.78 -0.61
C VAL A 217 -5.38 -12.55 -0.92
N THR A 218 -4.19 -12.47 -0.32
CA THR A 218 -3.22 -11.40 -0.55
C THR A 218 -1.95 -11.94 -1.21
N ILE A 219 -1.74 -11.61 -2.48
CA ILE A 219 -0.52 -11.95 -3.22
C ILE A 219 0.39 -10.73 -3.20
N THR A 220 1.54 -10.85 -2.55
CA THR A 220 2.57 -9.82 -2.54
C THR A 220 3.67 -10.18 -3.54
N THR A 221 4.04 -9.23 -4.40
CA THR A 221 5.11 -9.39 -5.40
C THR A 221 6.11 -8.24 -5.29
N ASP A 222 7.39 -8.60 -5.14
CA ASP A 222 8.51 -7.65 -4.98
C ASP A 222 9.78 -8.07 -5.73
N SER A 223 9.69 -9.13 -6.53
CA SER A 223 10.81 -9.80 -7.18
C SER A 223 11.40 -8.99 -8.35
N CYS A 224 10.55 -8.30 -9.11
CA CYS A 224 10.98 -7.54 -10.28
C CYS A 224 11.35 -6.08 -9.91
N PRO A 225 12.29 -5.43 -10.63
CA PRO A 225 12.66 -4.04 -10.36
C PRO A 225 11.54 -3.03 -10.61
N LEU A 226 10.70 -3.26 -11.63
CA LEU A 226 9.63 -2.34 -12.01
C LEU A 226 8.30 -2.77 -11.41
N ARG A 227 7.52 -1.78 -10.94
CA ARG A 227 6.16 -1.99 -10.42
C ARG A 227 5.25 -2.68 -11.44
N GLN A 228 5.31 -2.28 -12.70
CA GLN A 228 4.51 -2.88 -13.78
C GLN A 228 4.78 -4.39 -13.92
N GLN A 229 6.04 -4.81 -13.81
CA GLN A 229 6.39 -6.23 -13.88
C GLN A 229 5.84 -6.99 -12.68
N ASN A 230 5.87 -6.40 -11.48
CA ASN A 230 5.30 -7.01 -10.28
C ASN A 230 3.78 -7.08 -10.33
N SER A 231 3.09 -6.09 -10.92
CA SER A 231 1.64 -6.15 -11.12
C SER A 231 1.24 -7.23 -12.12
N ASP A 232 1.96 -7.32 -13.25
CA ASP A 232 1.71 -8.35 -14.27
C ASP A 232 2.00 -9.74 -13.70
N TYR A 233 3.06 -9.87 -12.91
CA TYR A 233 3.39 -11.12 -12.24
C TYR A 233 2.36 -11.50 -11.16
N ALA A 234 1.83 -10.54 -10.39
CA ALA A 234 0.78 -10.81 -9.43
C ALA A 234 -0.49 -11.33 -10.12
N MET A 235 -0.86 -10.74 -11.25
CA MET A 235 -1.98 -11.24 -12.05
C MET A 235 -1.70 -12.61 -12.65
N TYR A 236 -0.49 -12.85 -13.17
CA TYR A 236 -0.09 -14.16 -13.65
C TYR A 236 -0.23 -15.23 -12.56
N LEU A 237 0.25 -14.96 -11.35
CA LEU A 237 0.13 -15.89 -10.22
C LEU A 237 -1.33 -16.18 -9.88
N LEU A 238 -2.19 -15.16 -9.85
CA LEU A 238 -3.63 -15.38 -9.62
C LEU A 238 -4.24 -16.29 -10.69
N THR A 239 -3.93 -16.05 -11.97
CA THR A 239 -4.42 -16.85 -13.09
C THR A 239 -3.95 -18.30 -13.03
N VAL A 240 -2.65 -18.52 -12.73
CA VAL A 240 -2.10 -19.88 -12.60
C VAL A 240 -2.74 -20.60 -11.41
N LEU A 241 -2.85 -19.95 -10.25
CA LEU A 241 -3.49 -20.54 -9.08
C LEU A 241 -4.95 -20.92 -9.37
N TYR A 242 -5.68 -20.06 -10.08
CA TYR A 242 -7.04 -20.35 -10.49
C TYR A 242 -7.11 -21.59 -11.40
N HIS A 243 -6.31 -21.65 -12.47
CA HIS A 243 -6.34 -22.80 -13.38
C HIS A 243 -5.83 -24.11 -12.77
N GLU A 244 -4.81 -24.05 -11.91
CA GLU A 244 -4.30 -25.23 -11.20
C GLU A 244 -5.28 -25.74 -10.14
N ALA A 245 -6.08 -24.85 -9.55
CA ALA A 245 -7.13 -25.23 -8.61
C ALA A 245 -8.23 -26.08 -9.28
N TRP A 246 -8.55 -25.81 -10.56
CA TRP A 246 -9.56 -26.57 -11.31
C TRP A 246 -9.09 -27.93 -11.82
N LYS A 247 -7.78 -28.18 -11.90
CA LYS A 247 -7.25 -29.46 -12.34
C LYS A 247 -7.36 -30.48 -11.21
N THR A 248 -7.76 -31.70 -11.52
CA THR A 248 -7.72 -32.83 -10.58
C THR A 248 -6.61 -33.77 -10.99
N GLU A 249 -5.59 -33.90 -10.14
CA GLU A 249 -4.45 -34.79 -10.37
C GLU A 249 -4.68 -36.17 -9.71
N ALA A 250 -3.99 -37.20 -10.22
CA ALA A 250 -4.19 -38.58 -9.74
C ALA A 250 -3.93 -38.75 -8.23
N TRP A 251 -2.94 -38.04 -7.69
CA TRP A 251 -2.55 -38.09 -6.28
C TRP A 251 -3.60 -37.46 -5.34
N GLU A 252 -4.55 -36.68 -5.86
CA GLU A 252 -5.61 -36.09 -5.03
C GLU A 252 -6.57 -37.15 -4.49
N SER A 253 -6.62 -38.32 -5.12
CA SER A 253 -7.35 -39.49 -4.61
C SER A 253 -6.71 -40.11 -3.37
N GLU A 254 -5.44 -39.80 -3.09
CA GLU A 254 -4.68 -40.29 -1.94
C GLU A 254 -4.84 -39.38 -0.71
N ILE A 255 -5.78 -38.42 -0.74
CA ILE A 255 -6.02 -37.48 0.36
C ILE A 255 -6.36 -38.22 1.66
N THR A 256 -5.62 -37.91 2.73
CA THR A 256 -5.85 -38.52 4.04
C THR A 256 -6.80 -37.69 4.87
N ARG A 257 -7.41 -38.29 5.91
CA ARG A 257 -8.31 -37.58 6.85
C ARG A 257 -7.68 -36.36 7.51
N ALA A 258 -6.37 -36.39 7.74
CA ALA A 258 -5.64 -35.28 8.33
C ALA A 258 -5.53 -34.07 7.40
N ASP A 259 -5.68 -34.28 6.08
CA ASP A 259 -5.52 -33.25 5.07
C ASP A 259 -6.81 -32.45 4.83
N HIS A 260 -7.98 -33.01 5.19
CA HIS A 260 -9.26 -32.33 5.05
C HIS A 260 -9.33 -31.08 5.94
N PHE A 261 -9.87 -29.99 5.39
CA PHE A 261 -10.11 -28.75 6.15
C PHE A 261 -11.27 -28.85 7.14
N GLU A 262 -12.21 -29.74 6.84
CA GLU A 262 -13.45 -29.92 7.58
C GLU A 262 -13.51 -31.39 8.02
N TYR A 263 -14.06 -31.60 9.21
CA TYR A 263 -14.38 -32.92 9.68
C TYR A 263 -15.57 -33.49 8.91
N ILE A 264 -15.31 -34.59 8.20
CA ILE A 264 -16.32 -35.37 7.49
C ILE A 264 -16.74 -36.53 8.41
N TRP A 265 -18.04 -36.62 8.69
CA TRP A 265 -18.60 -37.68 9.54
C TRP A 265 -18.55 -39.06 8.89
N GLU A 266 -18.68 -39.11 7.57
CA GLU A 266 -18.76 -40.35 6.80
C GLU A 266 -17.45 -41.13 6.88
N ASP A 267 -17.60 -42.43 7.17
CA ASP A 267 -16.57 -43.40 7.51
C ASP A 267 -15.68 -43.05 8.71
N SER A 268 -16.01 -41.99 9.46
CA SER A 268 -15.21 -41.53 10.60
C SER A 268 -15.15 -42.55 11.75
N ASN A 269 -14.13 -42.43 12.61
CA ASN A 269 -13.99 -43.26 13.81
C ASN A 269 -15.20 -43.09 14.73
N SER A 270 -15.77 -41.88 14.80
CA SER A 270 -16.97 -41.61 15.58
C SER A 270 -18.19 -42.38 15.04
N GLN A 271 -18.32 -42.49 13.71
CA GLN A 271 -19.37 -43.30 13.09
C GLN A 271 -19.18 -44.79 13.38
N GLN A 272 -17.94 -45.30 13.26
CA GLN A 272 -17.62 -46.69 13.57
C GLN A 272 -17.91 -47.03 15.04
N ASN A 273 -17.50 -46.16 15.96
CA ASN A 273 -17.74 -46.32 17.39
C ASN A 273 -19.24 -46.36 17.70
N ILE A 274 -20.04 -45.48 17.08
CA ILE A 274 -21.50 -45.48 17.28
C ILE A 274 -22.13 -46.76 16.78
N LEU A 275 -21.78 -47.19 15.57
CA LEU A 275 -22.33 -48.42 15.00
C LEU A 275 -21.99 -49.64 15.86
N ASP A 276 -20.77 -49.71 16.41
CA ASP A 276 -20.38 -50.75 17.38
C ASP A 276 -21.21 -50.64 18.67
N THR A 277 -21.36 -49.45 19.25
CA THR A 277 -22.16 -49.28 20.48
C THR A 277 -23.64 -49.63 20.29
N LEU A 278 -24.27 -49.18 19.20
CA LEU A 278 -25.67 -49.50 18.91
C LEU A 278 -25.86 -50.99 18.62
N GLY A 279 -24.90 -51.60 17.91
CA GLY A 279 -24.88 -53.05 17.68
C GLY A 279 -24.82 -53.84 18.99
N ARG A 280 -23.99 -53.40 19.95
CA ARG A 280 -23.90 -54.01 21.30
C ARG A 280 -25.17 -53.79 22.12
N MET A 281 -25.80 -52.61 22.04
CA MET A 281 -27.05 -52.32 22.72
C MET A 281 -28.20 -53.18 22.19
N SER A 282 -28.28 -53.37 20.86
CA SER A 282 -29.27 -54.28 20.26
C SER A 282 -29.05 -55.74 20.66
N ALA A 283 -27.80 -56.18 20.82
CA ALA A 283 -27.48 -57.54 21.26
C ALA A 283 -27.72 -57.78 22.76
N SER A 284 -27.82 -56.72 23.58
CA SER A 284 -27.97 -56.81 25.04
C SER A 284 -29.42 -56.64 25.52
N GLY A 285 -30.38 -56.42 24.61
CA GLY A 285 -31.80 -56.26 24.93
C GLY A 285 -32.48 -57.59 25.27
N PRO A 286 -33.49 -57.62 26.16
CA PRO A 286 -34.27 -58.81 26.47
C PRO A 286 -35.28 -59.07 25.33
N GLY A 287 -34.81 -59.63 24.21
CA GLY A 287 -35.64 -59.97 23.06
C GLY A 287 -34.76 -60.53 21.93
N GLU A 288 -35.18 -61.68 21.42
CA GLU A 288 -34.63 -62.58 20.40
C GLU A 288 -33.51 -62.08 19.46
N VAL A 289 -32.61 -63.02 19.16
CA VAL A 289 -31.47 -62.94 18.24
C VAL A 289 -31.93 -62.66 16.81
N GLU A 290 -32.32 -61.43 16.51
CA GLU A 290 -32.38 -60.93 15.14
C GLU A 290 -31.04 -60.31 14.76
N ALA A 291 -30.60 -60.63 13.54
CA ALA A 291 -29.35 -60.13 12.98
C ALA A 291 -29.26 -58.61 13.14
N ALA A 292 -28.06 -58.12 13.49
CA ALA A 292 -27.81 -56.70 13.67
C ALA A 292 -28.45 -55.89 12.52
N PRO A 293 -29.26 -54.86 12.80
CA PRO A 293 -29.96 -54.11 11.77
C PRO A 293 -28.96 -53.54 10.76
N PRO A 294 -29.33 -53.48 9.46
CA PRO A 294 -28.42 -53.02 8.42
C PRO A 294 -27.92 -51.60 8.72
N ARG A 295 -26.66 -51.35 8.38
CA ARG A 295 -25.94 -50.08 8.66
C ARG A 295 -26.76 -48.84 8.28
N GLU A 296 -27.52 -48.92 7.21
CA GLU A 296 -28.34 -47.83 6.67
C GLU A 296 -29.52 -47.48 7.57
N GLU A 297 -30.18 -48.45 8.19
CA GLU A 297 -31.31 -48.22 9.12
C GLU A 297 -30.85 -47.57 10.42
N LEU A 298 -29.68 -47.96 10.94
CA LEU A 298 -29.09 -47.35 12.13
C LEU A 298 -28.70 -45.90 11.88
N LEU A 299 -28.14 -45.59 10.70
CA LEU A 299 -27.77 -44.23 10.32
C LEU A 299 -28.98 -43.34 10.00
N GLY A 300 -30.12 -43.93 9.65
CA GLY A 300 -31.37 -43.22 9.38
C GLY A 300 -32.12 -42.76 10.64
N ARG A 301 -31.74 -43.23 11.84
CA ARG A 301 -32.39 -42.83 13.09
C ARG A 301 -32.16 -41.35 13.39
N ALA A 302 -33.21 -40.66 13.83
CA ALA A 302 -33.16 -39.24 14.18
C ALA A 302 -32.08 -38.95 15.26
N ASP A 303 -31.94 -39.83 16.24
CA ASP A 303 -30.95 -39.68 17.34
C ASP A 303 -29.50 -39.70 16.81
N VAL A 304 -29.22 -40.51 15.78
CA VAL A 304 -27.89 -40.62 15.17
C VAL A 304 -27.61 -39.40 14.27
N GLN A 305 -28.63 -38.82 13.66
CA GLN A 305 -28.51 -37.57 12.90
C GLN A 305 -28.23 -36.38 13.82
N GLU A 306 -28.95 -36.26 14.95
CA GLU A 306 -28.66 -35.24 15.97
C GLU A 306 -27.23 -35.38 16.51
N TYR A 307 -26.77 -36.61 16.75
CA TYR A 307 -25.39 -36.86 17.14
C TYR A 307 -24.40 -36.44 16.05
N ARG A 308 -24.63 -36.84 14.78
CA ARG A 308 -23.80 -36.45 13.63
C ARG A 308 -23.63 -34.94 13.59
N ASP A 309 -24.73 -34.20 13.65
CA ASP A 309 -24.75 -32.74 13.56
C ASP A 309 -24.04 -32.09 14.75
N SER A 310 -24.17 -32.66 15.94
CA SER A 310 -23.47 -32.16 17.13
C SER A 310 -21.94 -32.34 17.01
N VAL A 311 -21.46 -33.47 16.48
CA VAL A 311 -20.03 -33.75 16.32
C VAL A 311 -19.42 -32.94 15.18
N THR A 312 -20.08 -32.85 14.03
CA THR A 312 -19.60 -32.04 12.91
C THR A 312 -19.47 -30.58 13.32
N ARG A 313 -20.46 -30.05 14.03
CA ARG A 313 -20.43 -28.71 14.59
C ARG A 313 -19.26 -28.53 15.56
N LEU A 314 -19.11 -29.44 16.53
CA LEU A 314 -18.05 -29.37 17.52
C LEU A 314 -16.65 -29.40 16.90
N LYS A 315 -16.45 -30.19 15.84
CA LYS A 315 -15.15 -30.31 15.16
C LYS A 315 -14.86 -29.18 14.17
N ASN A 316 -15.88 -28.62 13.51
CA ASN A 316 -15.70 -27.59 12.48
C ASN A 316 -15.75 -26.16 13.03
N GLU A 317 -16.72 -25.85 13.90
CA GLU A 317 -16.88 -24.51 14.50
C GLU A 317 -15.97 -24.32 15.72
N GLY A 318 -15.43 -25.41 16.27
CA GLY A 318 -14.62 -25.42 17.48
C GLY A 318 -15.41 -25.69 18.75
N GLU A 319 -14.69 -25.78 19.87
CA GLU A 319 -15.27 -26.10 21.18
C GLU A 319 -15.91 -24.85 21.80
N SER A 320 -17.24 -24.84 21.84
CA SER A 320 -18.03 -23.86 22.59
C SER A 320 -18.89 -24.55 23.65
N GLU A 321 -19.27 -23.83 24.71
CA GLU A 321 -20.16 -24.35 25.75
C GLU A 321 -21.49 -24.85 25.15
N SER A 322 -22.06 -24.10 24.21
CA SER A 322 -23.29 -24.51 23.53
C SER A 322 -23.12 -25.78 22.68
N ALA A 323 -21.97 -25.96 22.02
CA ALA A 323 -21.70 -27.15 21.20
C ALA A 323 -21.47 -28.39 22.08
N THR A 324 -20.77 -28.24 23.21
CA THR A 324 -20.51 -29.34 24.16
C THR A 324 -21.77 -29.79 24.89
N LEU A 325 -22.65 -28.87 25.29
CA LEU A 325 -23.95 -29.21 25.88
C LEU A 325 -24.84 -29.99 24.89
N ARG A 326 -24.96 -29.53 23.64
CA ARG A 326 -25.73 -30.23 22.61
C ARG A 326 -25.18 -31.62 22.29
N TYR A 327 -23.87 -31.75 22.22
CA TYR A 327 -23.22 -33.05 22.09
C TYR A 327 -23.58 -33.97 23.27
N GLY A 328 -23.52 -33.45 24.50
CA GLY A 328 -23.91 -34.20 25.70
C GLY A 328 -25.38 -34.63 25.69
N GLU A 329 -26.30 -33.76 25.27
CA GLU A 329 -27.73 -34.09 25.13
C GLU A 329 -27.96 -35.16 24.05
N ALA A 330 -27.32 -35.03 22.89
CA ALA A 330 -27.42 -36.01 21.80
C ALA A 330 -26.92 -37.39 22.24
N VAL A 331 -25.80 -37.46 22.99
CA VAL A 331 -25.28 -38.71 23.56
C VAL A 331 -26.24 -39.32 24.57
N LYS A 332 -26.85 -38.51 25.45
CA LYS A 332 -27.82 -39.02 26.44
C LYS A 332 -29.04 -39.64 25.77
N LYS A 333 -29.58 -38.98 24.74
CA LYS A 333 -30.68 -39.53 23.94
C LYS A 333 -30.28 -40.86 23.27
N LEU A 334 -29.07 -40.92 22.71
CA LEU A 334 -28.58 -42.10 21.98
C LEU A 334 -28.34 -43.31 22.90
N LEU A 335 -27.96 -43.07 24.15
CA LEU A 335 -27.71 -44.11 25.16
C LEU A 335 -28.90 -44.38 26.10
N SER A 336 -30.02 -43.67 25.93
CA SER A 336 -31.21 -43.75 26.79
C SER A 336 -30.91 -43.48 28.29
N LEU A 337 -30.07 -42.47 28.57
CA LEU A 337 -29.62 -42.09 29.93
C LEU A 337 -30.37 -40.88 30.53
#